data_AF-A0A010QJN8-F1
#
_entry.id   AF-A0A010QJN8-F1
#
_cell.length_a   1.000
_cell.length_b   1.000
_cell.length_c   1.000
_cell.angle_alpha   90.00
_cell.angle_beta   90.00
_cell.angle_gamma   90.00
#
_symmetry.space_group_name_H-M   'P 1'
#
loop_
_entity.id
_entity.type
_entity.pdbx_description
1 polymer ?
#
loop_
_entity_poly.entity_id
_entity_poly.type
_entity_poly.pdbx_seq_one_letter_code
_entity_poly.pdbx_strand_id
1 'polypeptide(L)'
;MKAAYFLGFLSAWGAAAQLIGAVGPTTSLSQKTTECNIENYGAVNDNSTDAADAIEKAFKTCVLPHAGSRLIVPDGQYLIKRTVILSNGTNWAFQLDGLITLAYGGNWTVDRELILQGFAGVGPLNATINGEGDGQFLQNGITIINPVDFEFYSKNGKGAIQGQGYLYRNLANTFRPRLVRLISPIDTAVHDLILVDSPKFHIVFDFAVNLEVYHLTIRGANLGSYDGVDVVGTNYWIHDIEVTNRDECVSVKSPSNHALVENLVCNQAGSGISIGSLNVSASIANIHARNISIIQGNNTAFIKTYPGGSGYVTNVTFENFRSKASLYGLDINQYWQNTFEPDTGAVALSNLVFRNFSESGTSVVNKISNIFGTGDSSYGTGNGIKSLAAKASPAPYTSTYTLTASPTGWTAPPSPTWALTSTGYGIADVPIPVYTPAPLWKPEGDHDKHYWGSF
;
A
#
# COMPACT_ATOMS: atom_id res chain seq x y z
N MET A 1 26.42 -55.22 -22.81
CA MET A 1 25.47 -55.21 -21.67
C MET A 1 25.64 -53.90 -20.91
N LYS A 2 24.50 -53.32 -20.52
CA LYS A 2 24.28 -52.17 -19.62
C LYS A 2 24.54 -50.78 -20.20
N ALA A 3 23.43 -50.21 -20.68
CA ALA A 3 23.17 -48.78 -20.81
C ALA A 3 23.29 -48.08 -19.44
N ALA A 4 23.91 -46.91 -19.41
CA ALA A 4 23.86 -45.98 -18.29
C ALA A 4 22.99 -44.80 -18.68
N TYR A 5 21.85 -44.69 -18.01
CA TYR A 5 20.93 -43.56 -18.09
C TYR A 5 21.57 -42.33 -17.43
N PHE A 6 21.80 -41.27 -18.18
CA PHE A 6 22.01 -39.93 -17.61
C PHE A 6 20.63 -39.35 -17.27
N LEU A 7 20.27 -39.37 -15.98
CA LEU A 7 19.15 -38.59 -15.48
C LEU A 7 19.49 -37.11 -15.62
N GLY A 8 18.68 -36.39 -16.40
CA GLY A 8 18.69 -34.94 -16.44
C GLY A 8 18.27 -34.37 -15.08
N PHE A 9 19.09 -33.47 -14.55
CA PHE A 9 18.66 -32.56 -13.49
C PHE A 9 17.62 -31.60 -14.08
N LEU A 10 16.35 -31.86 -13.80
CA LEU A 10 15.29 -30.88 -13.97
C LEU A 10 15.53 -29.77 -12.95
N SER A 11 16.07 -28.66 -13.45
CA SER A 11 16.03 -27.35 -12.81
C SER A 11 14.58 -27.00 -12.46
N ALA A 12 14.27 -26.85 -11.17
CA ALA A 12 13.02 -26.26 -10.73
C ALA A 12 13.07 -24.74 -10.98
N TRP A 13 12.67 -24.34 -12.19
CA TRP A 13 12.27 -22.98 -12.57
C TRP A 13 11.09 -22.61 -11.64
N GLY A 14 11.13 -21.51 -10.90
CA GLY A 14 11.01 -20.15 -11.42
C GLY A 14 9.67 -19.61 -10.91
N ALA A 15 9.66 -18.95 -9.75
CA ALA A 15 8.51 -18.18 -9.29
C ALA A 15 8.41 -16.90 -10.14
N ALA A 16 7.95 -17.04 -11.38
CA ALA A 16 7.78 -15.96 -12.33
C ALA A 16 6.28 -15.72 -12.55
N ALA A 17 5.84 -14.50 -12.21
CA ALA A 17 4.49 -13.94 -12.30
C ALA A 17 3.45 -14.50 -11.32
N GLN A 18 3.18 -13.73 -10.26
CA GLN A 18 2.15 -13.98 -9.26
C GLN A 18 0.79 -13.39 -9.67
N LEU A 19 0.78 -12.53 -10.69
CA LEU A 19 -0.46 -12.11 -11.34
C LEU A 19 -1.05 -13.29 -12.13
N ILE A 20 -2.37 -13.40 -12.11
CA ILE A 20 -3.12 -14.47 -12.78
C ILE A 20 -3.81 -14.02 -14.06
N GLY A 21 -3.62 -12.76 -14.45
CA GLY A 21 -4.19 -12.16 -15.64
C GLY A 21 -3.79 -10.69 -15.77
N ALA A 22 -4.42 -10.01 -16.73
CA ALA A 22 -4.27 -8.56 -16.87
C ALA A 22 -4.78 -7.84 -15.60
N VAL A 23 -4.17 -6.69 -15.33
CA VAL A 23 -4.60 -5.72 -14.32
C VAL A 23 -4.92 -4.39 -15.02
N GLY A 24 -5.62 -3.50 -14.33
CA GLY A 24 -5.97 -2.19 -14.89
C GLY A 24 -7.25 -2.21 -15.72
N PRO A 25 -7.65 -1.05 -16.27
CA PRO A 25 -8.86 -0.89 -17.07
C PRO A 25 -8.80 -1.70 -18.37
N THR A 26 -9.96 -2.17 -18.84
CA THR A 26 -10.09 -2.93 -20.08
C THR A 26 -10.30 -2.02 -21.29
N THR A 27 -10.77 -0.79 -21.07
CA THR A 27 -10.87 0.27 -22.07
C THR A 27 -9.75 1.30 -21.86
N SER A 28 -8.99 1.59 -22.91
CA SER A 28 -7.90 2.57 -22.82
C SER A 28 -8.42 3.97 -22.50
N LEU A 29 -7.64 4.76 -21.77
CA LEU A 29 -7.97 6.15 -21.46
C LEU A 29 -8.33 6.98 -22.69
N SER A 30 -7.66 6.74 -23.82
CA SER A 30 -7.88 7.43 -25.10
C SER A 30 -9.28 7.24 -25.68
N GLN A 31 -9.99 6.19 -25.28
CA GLN A 31 -11.36 5.89 -25.70
C GLN A 31 -12.41 6.51 -24.77
N LYS A 32 -11.99 7.05 -23.62
CA LYS A 32 -12.88 7.72 -22.65
C LYS A 32 -13.03 9.20 -23.03
N THR A 33 -13.79 9.48 -24.09
CA THR A 33 -13.82 10.81 -24.72
C THR A 33 -14.85 11.79 -24.15
N THR A 34 -15.87 11.33 -23.43
CA THR A 34 -16.94 12.22 -22.92
C THR A 34 -16.47 13.01 -21.71
N GLU A 35 -16.32 14.33 -21.83
CA GLU A 35 -15.78 15.17 -20.76
C GLU A 35 -16.87 15.70 -19.82
N CYS A 36 -16.74 15.38 -18.53
CA CYS A 36 -17.62 15.82 -17.45
C CYS A 36 -16.84 16.74 -16.50
N ASN A 37 -16.59 17.98 -16.92
CA ASN A 37 -15.86 18.99 -16.14
C ASN A 37 -16.72 19.54 -15.00
N ILE A 38 -16.23 19.44 -13.76
CA ILE A 38 -16.95 19.85 -12.55
C ILE A 38 -17.31 21.34 -12.48
N GLU A 39 -16.60 22.21 -13.19
CA GLU A 39 -16.89 23.65 -13.23
C GLU A 39 -18.23 23.92 -13.95
N ASN A 40 -18.59 23.08 -14.93
CA ASN A 40 -19.91 23.12 -15.58
C ASN A 40 -21.05 22.69 -14.63
N TYR A 41 -20.71 22.15 -13.46
CA TYR A 41 -21.65 21.68 -12.44
C TYR A 41 -21.59 22.51 -11.16
N GLY A 42 -20.89 23.65 -11.17
CA GLY A 42 -20.87 24.64 -10.09
C GLY A 42 -19.65 24.60 -9.19
N ALA A 43 -18.62 23.81 -9.53
CA ALA A 43 -17.34 23.92 -8.83
C ALA A 43 -16.66 25.25 -9.14
N VAL A 44 -15.98 25.81 -8.15
CA VAL A 44 -15.24 27.06 -8.28
C VAL A 44 -13.80 26.83 -7.83
N ASN A 45 -12.85 27.24 -8.68
CA ASN A 45 -11.42 27.24 -8.40
C ASN A 45 -11.05 28.42 -7.49
N ASP A 46 -11.47 28.38 -6.23
CA ASP A 46 -11.25 29.44 -5.24
C ASP A 46 -10.76 28.93 -3.87
N ASN A 47 -10.58 27.60 -3.73
CA ASN A 47 -10.26 26.92 -2.47
C ASN A 47 -11.17 27.32 -1.28
N SER A 48 -12.43 27.65 -1.55
CA SER A 48 -13.38 28.19 -0.56
C SER A 48 -14.80 27.64 -0.75
N THR A 49 -15.27 27.60 -1.98
CA THR A 49 -16.54 26.99 -2.36
C THR A 49 -16.45 25.47 -2.25
N ASP A 50 -17.45 24.84 -1.66
CA ASP A 50 -17.47 23.38 -1.52
C ASP A 50 -17.75 22.72 -2.88
N ALA A 51 -16.74 22.03 -3.42
CA ALA A 51 -16.81 21.35 -4.71
C ALA A 51 -17.48 19.98 -4.63
N ALA A 52 -17.79 19.44 -3.43
CA ALA A 52 -18.31 18.08 -3.28
C ALA A 52 -19.63 17.87 -4.06
N ASP A 53 -20.56 18.83 -3.98
CA ASP A 53 -21.84 18.77 -4.71
C ASP A 53 -21.63 18.80 -6.22
N ALA A 54 -20.70 19.64 -6.71
CA ALA A 54 -20.42 19.77 -8.13
C ALA A 54 -19.77 18.49 -8.70
N ILE A 55 -18.83 17.89 -7.95
CA ILE A 55 -18.19 16.62 -8.32
C ILE A 55 -19.24 15.51 -8.43
N GLU A 56 -20.08 15.33 -7.41
CA GLU A 56 -21.12 14.30 -7.44
C GLU A 56 -22.19 14.56 -8.49
N LYS A 57 -22.55 15.82 -8.74
CA LYS A 57 -23.51 16.20 -9.78
C LYS A 57 -22.96 15.90 -11.17
N ALA A 58 -21.71 16.26 -11.44
CA ALA A 58 -21.02 15.91 -12.68
C ALA A 58 -21.00 14.38 -12.89
N PHE A 59 -20.65 13.63 -11.84
CA PHE A 59 -20.67 12.17 -11.89
C PHE A 59 -22.07 11.61 -12.18
N LYS A 60 -23.09 12.01 -11.41
CA LYS A 60 -24.45 11.47 -11.55
C LYS A 60 -25.12 11.81 -12.88
N THR A 61 -24.87 13.03 -13.39
CA THR A 61 -25.60 13.54 -14.56
C THR A 61 -24.84 13.42 -15.88
N CYS A 62 -23.53 13.21 -15.84
CA CYS A 62 -22.69 13.07 -17.04
C CYS A 62 -21.92 11.76 -17.07
N VAL A 63 -21.29 11.32 -15.98
CA VAL A 63 -20.51 10.07 -16.00
C VAL A 63 -21.41 8.85 -16.08
N LEU A 64 -22.33 8.70 -15.12
CA LEU A 64 -23.19 7.50 -15.03
C LEU A 64 -24.00 7.20 -16.31
N PRO A 65 -24.58 8.20 -17.01
CA PRO A 65 -25.34 7.93 -18.23
C PRO A 65 -24.48 7.66 -19.47
N HIS A 66 -23.17 7.92 -19.44
CA HIS A 66 -22.30 7.87 -20.61
C HIS A 66 -21.02 7.07 -20.32
N ALA A 67 -21.01 5.80 -20.76
CA ALA A 67 -19.77 5.02 -20.82
C ALA A 67 -18.73 5.72 -21.70
N GLY A 68 -17.45 5.52 -21.38
CA GLY A 68 -16.35 6.24 -22.01
C GLY A 68 -16.27 7.71 -21.56
N SER A 69 -16.64 8.02 -20.32
CA SER A 69 -16.59 9.39 -19.77
C SER A 69 -15.39 9.64 -18.86
N ARG A 70 -15.01 10.91 -18.73
CA ARG A 70 -13.99 11.41 -17.81
C ARG A 70 -14.61 12.46 -16.90
N LEU A 71 -14.65 12.20 -15.60
CA LEU A 71 -14.88 13.21 -14.57
C LEU A 71 -13.62 14.06 -14.45
N ILE A 72 -13.70 15.36 -14.76
CA ILE A 72 -12.53 16.23 -14.82
C ILE A 72 -12.59 17.26 -13.70
N VAL A 73 -11.57 17.23 -12.83
CA VAL A 73 -11.18 18.34 -11.95
C VAL A 73 -10.01 19.04 -12.66
N PRO A 74 -10.22 20.20 -13.31
CA PRO A 74 -9.16 20.86 -14.07
C PRO A 74 -8.09 21.46 -13.15
N ASP A 75 -7.04 22.02 -13.76
CA ASP A 75 -5.99 22.73 -13.01
C ASP A 75 -6.60 23.88 -12.18
N GLY A 76 -6.29 23.90 -10.89
CA GLY A 76 -6.97 24.77 -9.94
C GLY A 76 -6.91 24.27 -8.51
N GLN A 77 -7.46 25.05 -7.59
CA GLN A 77 -7.53 24.79 -6.16
C GLN A 77 -9.01 24.67 -5.77
N TYR A 78 -9.42 23.48 -5.34
CA TYR A 78 -10.80 23.17 -4.95
C TYR A 78 -10.83 22.74 -3.49
N LEU A 79 -11.89 23.12 -2.78
CA LEU A 79 -12.13 22.72 -1.41
C LEU A 79 -13.30 21.73 -1.38
N ILE A 80 -13.19 20.66 -0.59
CA ILE A 80 -14.35 19.82 -0.23
C ILE A 80 -14.60 19.92 1.28
N LYS A 81 -15.86 20.11 1.69
CA LYS A 81 -16.26 20.22 3.11
C LYS A 81 -17.04 19.01 3.62
N ARG A 82 -17.27 18.03 2.74
CA ARG A 82 -17.91 16.76 3.05
C ARG A 82 -17.33 15.65 2.18
N THR A 83 -17.58 14.40 2.55
CA THR A 83 -17.21 13.25 1.72
C THR A 83 -17.77 13.40 0.31
N VAL A 84 -16.97 13.03 -0.69
CA VAL A 84 -17.41 12.83 -2.08
C VAL A 84 -17.67 11.34 -2.27
N ILE A 85 -18.85 10.98 -2.79
CA ILE A 85 -19.22 9.58 -3.03
C ILE A 85 -19.54 9.35 -4.52
N LEU A 86 -18.73 8.50 -5.16
CA LEU A 86 -18.87 8.12 -6.57
C LEU A 86 -19.15 6.60 -6.63
N SER A 87 -20.36 6.20 -6.97
CA SER A 87 -20.78 4.79 -6.90
C SER A 87 -21.28 4.25 -8.24
N ASN A 88 -20.95 2.99 -8.55
CA ASN A 88 -21.46 2.20 -9.67
C ASN A 88 -21.20 2.81 -11.07
N GLY A 89 -20.06 3.47 -11.26
CA GLY A 89 -19.62 3.91 -12.59
C GLY A 89 -18.93 2.77 -13.34
N THR A 90 -19.23 2.64 -14.64
CA THR A 90 -18.63 1.63 -15.54
C THR A 90 -18.03 2.29 -16.77
N ASN A 91 -16.82 1.88 -17.16
CA ASN A 91 -16.06 2.44 -18.29
C ASN A 91 -15.95 3.97 -18.19
N TRP A 92 -15.16 4.44 -17.22
CA TRP A 92 -14.99 5.88 -16.98
C TRP A 92 -13.62 6.17 -16.37
N ALA A 93 -13.25 7.45 -16.30
CA ALA A 93 -12.05 7.89 -15.61
C ALA A 93 -12.35 9.07 -14.69
N PHE A 94 -11.59 9.19 -13.61
CA PHE A 94 -11.47 10.39 -12.81
C PHE A 94 -10.12 11.04 -13.14
N GLN A 95 -10.17 12.14 -13.91
CA GLN A 95 -9.02 12.98 -14.22
C GLN A 95 -8.93 14.11 -13.19
N LEU A 96 -7.93 14.05 -12.30
CA LEU A 96 -7.61 15.09 -11.33
C LEU A 96 -6.34 15.82 -11.78
N ASP A 97 -6.50 17.01 -12.32
CA ASP A 97 -5.38 17.87 -12.74
C ASP A 97 -5.10 19.02 -11.78
N GLY A 98 -6.06 19.34 -10.89
CA GLY A 98 -5.92 20.34 -9.83
C GLY A 98 -5.59 19.76 -8.46
N LEU A 99 -5.68 20.63 -7.44
CA LEU A 99 -5.57 20.29 -6.02
C LEU A 99 -6.96 20.26 -5.38
N ILE A 100 -7.31 19.13 -4.77
CA ILE A 100 -8.44 19.07 -3.83
C ILE A 100 -7.91 19.20 -2.40
N THR A 101 -8.43 20.14 -1.63
CA THR A 101 -8.17 20.27 -0.20
C THR A 101 -9.37 19.80 0.60
N LEU A 102 -9.17 18.92 1.59
CA LEU A 102 -10.20 18.57 2.57
C LEU A 102 -10.25 19.65 3.65
N ALA A 103 -11.43 20.22 3.90
CA ALA A 103 -11.61 21.18 4.98
C ALA A 103 -11.59 20.51 6.36
N TYR A 104 -10.76 20.96 7.28
CA TYR A 104 -10.85 20.48 8.67
C TYR A 104 -12.28 20.60 9.24
N GLY A 105 -12.73 19.56 9.93
CA GLY A 105 -14.07 19.51 10.52
C GLY A 105 -15.22 19.25 9.54
N GLY A 106 -14.91 18.90 8.29
CA GLY A 106 -15.91 18.48 7.31
C GLY A 106 -16.72 17.24 7.73
N ASN A 107 -17.88 17.04 7.08
CA ASN A 107 -18.68 15.83 7.30
C ASN A 107 -18.15 14.68 6.42
N TRP A 108 -17.31 13.84 7.00
CA TRP A 108 -16.63 12.76 6.28
C TRP A 108 -17.34 11.41 6.38
N THR A 109 -18.54 11.37 6.95
CA THR A 109 -19.27 10.13 7.16
C THR A 109 -19.88 9.64 5.85
N VAL A 110 -19.55 8.41 5.47
CA VAL A 110 -20.16 7.69 4.36
C VAL A 110 -21.28 6.80 4.90
N ASP A 111 -22.45 6.84 4.26
CA ASP A 111 -23.56 5.96 4.62
C ASP A 111 -23.17 4.49 4.41
N ARG A 112 -23.37 3.65 5.44
CA ARG A 112 -22.98 2.25 5.41
C ARG A 112 -23.63 1.50 4.23
N GLU A 113 -24.90 1.78 3.93
CA GLU A 113 -25.63 1.14 2.84
C GLU A 113 -25.00 1.37 1.46
N LEU A 114 -24.31 2.50 1.25
CA LEU A 114 -23.63 2.77 -0.01
C LEU A 114 -22.41 1.85 -0.17
N ILE A 115 -21.64 1.65 0.90
CA ILE A 115 -20.44 0.79 0.89
C ILE A 115 -20.80 -0.67 0.61
N LEU A 116 -22.00 -1.09 1.02
CA LEU A 116 -22.52 -2.44 0.79
C LEU A 116 -22.89 -2.73 -0.67
N GLN A 117 -22.85 -1.74 -1.56
CA GLN A 117 -23.12 -1.91 -3.00
C GLN A 117 -21.97 -2.59 -3.77
N GLY A 118 -20.80 -2.75 -3.15
CA GLY A 118 -19.67 -3.47 -3.74
C GLY A 118 -19.97 -4.94 -4.05
N PHE A 119 -19.34 -5.50 -5.09
CA PHE A 119 -19.56 -6.88 -5.51
C PHE A 119 -19.19 -7.93 -4.44
N ALA A 120 -18.33 -7.57 -3.47
CA ALA A 120 -17.97 -8.45 -2.35
C ALA A 120 -19.21 -8.86 -1.52
N GLY A 121 -20.31 -8.11 -1.62
CA GLY A 121 -21.57 -8.40 -0.96
C GLY A 121 -21.54 -8.12 0.55
N VAL A 122 -22.73 -8.11 1.15
CA VAL A 122 -22.92 -7.63 2.54
C VAL A 122 -22.16 -8.46 3.57
N GLY A 123 -22.06 -9.78 3.38
CA GLY A 123 -21.42 -10.70 4.33
C GLY A 123 -19.92 -10.45 4.49
N PRO A 124 -19.11 -10.62 3.43
CA PRO A 124 -17.68 -10.34 3.45
C PRO A 124 -17.37 -8.89 3.85
N LEU A 125 -18.12 -7.90 3.35
CA LEU A 125 -17.96 -6.51 3.77
C LEU A 125 -18.20 -6.36 5.29
N ASN A 126 -19.28 -6.88 5.86
CA ASN A 126 -19.50 -6.76 7.31
C ASN A 126 -18.50 -7.54 8.17
N ALA A 127 -17.99 -8.67 7.68
CA ALA A 127 -17.07 -9.54 8.42
C ALA A 127 -15.62 -9.03 8.40
N THR A 128 -15.19 -8.45 7.28
CA THR A 128 -13.82 -7.94 7.10
C THR A 128 -13.73 -6.45 7.36
N ILE A 129 -14.81 -5.69 7.13
CA ILE A 129 -14.86 -4.24 7.22
C ILE A 129 -15.67 -3.78 8.45
N ASN A 130 -15.07 -3.86 9.63
CA ASN A 130 -15.44 -3.03 10.77
C ASN A 130 -14.33 -2.02 11.14
N GLY A 131 -13.47 -1.71 10.17
CA GLY A 131 -12.29 -0.85 10.33
C GLY A 131 -11.13 -1.57 11.03
N GLU A 132 -10.04 -0.84 11.22
CA GLU A 132 -8.86 -1.29 11.98
C GLU A 132 -9.15 -1.36 13.50
N GLY A 133 -10.38 -1.69 13.90
CA GLY A 133 -10.85 -1.65 15.29
C GLY A 133 -11.08 -0.25 15.87
N ASP A 134 -11.00 0.80 15.03
CA ASP A 134 -11.05 2.21 15.47
C ASP A 134 -12.45 2.85 15.43
N GLY A 135 -13.45 2.15 14.90
CA GLY A 135 -14.83 2.64 14.73
C GLY A 135 -14.99 3.75 13.68
N GLN A 136 -13.97 4.05 12.87
CA GLN A 136 -13.95 5.20 11.96
C GLN A 136 -13.91 4.81 10.49
N PHE A 137 -14.14 3.54 10.17
CA PHE A 137 -14.11 3.02 8.81
C PHE A 137 -14.90 3.88 7.80
N LEU A 138 -16.05 4.41 8.23
CA LEU A 138 -16.94 5.23 7.42
C LEU A 138 -16.46 6.68 7.23
N GLN A 139 -15.34 7.09 7.82
CA GLN A 139 -14.80 8.45 7.72
C GLN A 139 -13.80 8.53 6.56
N ASN A 140 -14.20 9.11 5.43
CA ASN A 140 -13.39 9.19 4.21
C ASN A 140 -13.60 10.54 3.50
N GLY A 141 -12.54 11.07 2.88
CA GLY A 141 -12.62 12.28 2.04
C GLY A 141 -13.27 12.02 0.70
N ILE A 142 -12.71 11.07 -0.06
CA ILE A 142 -13.26 10.61 -1.34
C ILE A 142 -13.47 9.10 -1.27
N THR A 143 -14.69 8.66 -1.57
CA THR A 143 -15.06 7.25 -1.60
C THR A 143 -15.59 6.87 -2.97
N ILE A 144 -14.95 5.88 -3.60
CA ILE A 144 -15.36 5.34 -4.90
C ILE A 144 -15.80 3.89 -4.68
N ILE A 145 -17.04 3.58 -5.05
CA ILE A 145 -17.68 2.30 -4.72
C ILE A 145 -18.06 1.59 -6.01
N ASN A 146 -17.66 0.33 -6.11
CA ASN A 146 -17.93 -0.52 -7.26
C ASN A 146 -17.58 0.14 -8.62
N PRO A 147 -16.40 0.79 -8.78
CA PRO A 147 -15.99 1.25 -10.09
C PRO A 147 -15.55 0.05 -10.95
N VAL A 148 -16.00 0.01 -12.20
CA VAL A 148 -15.66 -1.04 -13.17
C VAL A 148 -15.04 -0.41 -14.42
N ASP A 149 -13.95 -0.97 -14.92
CA ASP A 149 -13.22 -0.42 -16.08
C ASP A 149 -12.87 1.07 -15.87
N PHE A 150 -12.14 1.30 -14.78
CA PHE A 150 -11.97 2.60 -14.15
C PHE A 150 -10.51 3.04 -14.08
N GLU A 151 -10.28 4.34 -14.15
CA GLU A 151 -8.95 4.93 -14.07
C GLU A 151 -9.00 6.22 -13.26
N PHE A 152 -8.21 6.33 -12.20
CA PHE A 152 -8.06 7.56 -11.41
C PHE A 152 -6.65 8.11 -11.61
N TYR A 153 -6.53 9.24 -12.31
CA TYR A 153 -5.24 9.71 -12.76
C TYR A 153 -5.11 11.22 -12.80
N SER A 154 -3.88 11.69 -12.98
CA SER A 154 -3.59 13.06 -13.38
C SER A 154 -2.97 13.10 -14.77
N LYS A 155 -3.50 13.94 -15.66
CA LYS A 155 -2.93 14.14 -17.01
C LYS A 155 -1.64 14.96 -16.96
N ASN A 156 -1.54 15.90 -16.02
CA ASN A 156 -0.43 16.83 -15.92
C ASN A 156 0.63 16.41 -14.87
N GLY A 157 0.44 15.29 -14.18
CA GLY A 157 1.30 14.80 -13.10
C GLY A 157 1.33 15.71 -11.86
N LYS A 158 0.34 16.59 -11.71
CA LYS A 158 0.19 17.55 -10.60
C LYS A 158 -1.11 17.37 -9.82
N GLY A 159 -1.97 16.44 -10.24
CA GLY A 159 -3.19 16.08 -9.53
C GLY A 159 -2.90 15.70 -8.09
N ALA A 160 -3.47 16.45 -7.16
CA ALA A 160 -3.12 16.30 -5.76
C ALA A 160 -4.34 16.37 -4.84
N ILE A 161 -4.24 15.67 -3.71
CA ILE A 161 -5.21 15.78 -2.61
C ILE A 161 -4.46 16.11 -1.32
N GLN A 162 -4.82 17.24 -0.71
CA GLN A 162 -4.29 17.73 0.56
C GLN A 162 -5.32 17.48 1.68
N GLY A 163 -5.00 16.58 2.60
CA GLY A 163 -5.88 16.15 3.68
C GLY A 163 -5.96 17.07 4.89
N GLN A 164 -5.04 18.04 5.00
CA GLN A 164 -4.85 18.92 6.16
C GLN A 164 -4.73 18.17 7.50
N GLY A 165 -4.10 16.99 7.48
CA GLY A 165 -3.89 16.13 8.63
C GLY A 165 -3.19 16.81 9.80
N TYR A 166 -2.36 17.83 9.55
CA TYR A 166 -1.75 18.64 10.60
C TYR A 166 -2.78 19.29 11.53
N LEU A 167 -3.94 19.73 11.01
CA LEU A 167 -4.98 20.32 11.85
C LEU A 167 -5.55 19.33 12.87
N TYR A 168 -5.68 18.05 12.48
CA TYR A 168 -6.10 16.99 13.37
C TYR A 168 -5.03 16.69 14.43
N ARG A 169 -3.74 16.68 14.06
CA ARG A 169 -2.63 16.49 15.00
C ARG A 169 -2.56 17.61 16.03
N ASN A 170 -2.60 18.86 15.57
CA ASN A 170 -2.49 20.05 16.42
C ASN A 170 -3.62 20.14 17.44
N LEU A 171 -4.81 19.68 17.07
CA LEU A 171 -6.00 19.67 17.92
C LEU A 171 -6.18 18.35 18.68
N ALA A 172 -5.22 17.43 18.60
CA ALA A 172 -5.28 16.08 19.17
C ALA A 172 -6.60 15.34 18.83
N ASN A 173 -7.17 15.62 17.65
CA ASN A 173 -8.43 15.05 17.22
C ASN A 173 -8.22 13.64 16.69
N THR A 174 -8.79 12.65 17.38
CA THR A 174 -8.67 11.23 17.02
C THR A 174 -9.73 10.77 16.02
N PHE A 175 -10.76 11.57 15.73
CA PHE A 175 -11.77 11.34 14.70
C PHE A 175 -11.28 11.87 13.35
N ARG A 176 -10.52 11.03 12.63
CA ARG A 176 -9.73 11.39 11.46
C ARG A 176 -10.22 10.63 10.23
N PRO A 177 -10.65 11.31 9.15
CA PRO A 177 -11.00 10.63 7.92
C PRO A 177 -9.76 10.05 7.23
N ARG A 178 -9.95 8.98 6.47
CA ARG A 178 -8.98 8.57 5.44
C ARG A 178 -9.12 9.49 4.24
N LEU A 179 -8.06 9.63 3.45
CA LEU A 179 -8.06 10.57 2.33
C LEU A 179 -8.85 10.03 1.14
N VAL A 180 -8.48 8.83 0.64
CA VAL A 180 -9.14 8.17 -0.48
C VAL A 180 -9.44 6.71 -0.15
N ARG A 181 -10.62 6.23 -0.53
CA ARG A 181 -11.01 4.83 -0.38
C ARG A 181 -11.74 4.31 -1.62
N LEU A 182 -11.28 3.18 -2.14
CA LEU A 182 -11.95 2.44 -3.21
C LEU A 182 -12.48 1.14 -2.63
N ILE A 183 -13.77 0.87 -2.83
CA ILE A 183 -14.43 -0.35 -2.36
C ILE A 183 -14.91 -1.13 -3.57
N SER A 184 -14.49 -2.38 -3.65
CA SER A 184 -14.82 -3.30 -4.74
C SER A 184 -14.45 -2.77 -6.15
N PRO A 185 -13.25 -2.19 -6.38
CA PRO A 185 -12.84 -1.82 -7.73
C PRO A 185 -12.56 -3.06 -8.58
N ILE A 186 -13.00 -3.05 -9.83
CA ILE A 186 -12.76 -4.11 -10.82
C ILE A 186 -12.13 -3.48 -12.06
N ASP A 187 -11.06 -4.07 -12.59
CA ASP A 187 -10.35 -3.60 -13.78
C ASP A 187 -10.03 -2.11 -13.65
N THR A 188 -9.19 -1.79 -12.66
CA THR A 188 -8.98 -0.42 -12.19
C THR A 188 -7.50 -0.05 -12.19
N ALA A 189 -7.18 1.16 -12.64
CA ALA A 189 -5.87 1.77 -12.46
C ALA A 189 -5.94 3.05 -11.61
N VAL A 190 -4.94 3.29 -10.75
CA VAL A 190 -4.77 4.55 -10.01
C VAL A 190 -3.33 5.03 -10.15
N HIS A 191 -3.11 6.19 -10.76
CA HIS A 191 -1.74 6.61 -11.08
C HIS A 191 -1.49 8.11 -11.28
N ASP A 192 -0.22 8.51 -11.20
CA ASP A 192 0.25 9.88 -11.43
C ASP A 192 -0.36 10.92 -10.45
N LEU A 193 -0.65 10.51 -9.21
CA LEU A 193 -1.28 11.34 -8.18
C LEU A 193 -0.37 11.62 -7.00
N ILE A 194 -0.62 12.76 -6.34
CA ILE A 194 0.07 13.19 -5.12
C ILE A 194 -0.91 13.21 -3.94
N LEU A 195 -0.68 12.39 -2.93
CA LEU A 195 -1.54 12.26 -1.75
C LEU A 195 -0.82 12.79 -0.51
N VAL A 196 -1.33 13.86 0.09
CA VAL A 196 -0.56 14.66 1.05
C VAL A 196 -1.33 14.88 2.33
N ASP A 197 -0.65 14.69 3.44
CA ASP A 197 -1.07 14.96 4.81
C ASP A 197 -2.48 14.44 5.09
N SER A 198 -2.71 13.15 4.78
CA SER A 198 -3.97 12.52 5.17
C SER A 198 -4.15 12.66 6.69
N PRO A 199 -5.37 12.95 7.20
CA PRO A 199 -5.63 12.88 8.64
C PRO A 199 -5.36 11.49 9.20
N LYS A 200 -5.52 10.44 8.38
CA LYS A 200 -5.22 9.05 8.72
C LYS A 200 -4.51 8.34 7.55
N PHE A 201 -5.11 7.30 6.97
CA PHE A 201 -4.52 6.57 5.84
C PHE A 201 -4.70 7.34 4.54
N HIS A 202 -3.75 7.23 3.61
CA HIS A 202 -3.78 7.99 2.37
C HIS A 202 -4.66 7.32 1.32
N ILE A 203 -4.44 6.04 1.01
CA ILE A 203 -5.29 5.34 0.06
C ILE A 203 -5.54 3.89 0.48
N VAL A 204 -6.80 3.49 0.43
CA VAL A 204 -7.25 2.15 0.83
C VAL A 204 -8.06 1.52 -0.29
N PHE A 205 -7.73 0.28 -0.63
CA PHE A 205 -8.44 -0.55 -1.59
C PHE A 205 -9.04 -1.75 -0.87
N ASP A 206 -10.37 -1.78 -0.76
CA ASP A 206 -11.09 -2.90 -0.20
C ASP A 206 -11.63 -3.80 -1.31
N PHE A 207 -11.28 -5.08 -1.29
CA PHE A 207 -11.78 -6.11 -2.22
C PHE A 207 -11.55 -5.77 -3.69
N ALA A 208 -10.33 -5.35 -4.04
CA ALA A 208 -9.96 -5.07 -5.42
C ALA A 208 -9.85 -6.35 -6.27
N VAL A 209 -10.18 -6.25 -7.56
CA VAL A 209 -9.95 -7.30 -8.56
C VAL A 209 -9.32 -6.66 -9.81
N ASN A 210 -8.20 -7.20 -10.28
CA ASN A 210 -7.48 -6.69 -11.46
C ASN A 210 -7.07 -5.22 -11.30
N LEU A 211 -6.39 -4.92 -10.19
CA LEU A 211 -6.00 -3.56 -9.81
C LEU A 211 -4.54 -3.27 -10.19
N GLU A 212 -4.27 -2.10 -10.76
CA GLU A 212 -2.93 -1.57 -10.98
C GLU A 212 -2.79 -0.21 -10.28
N VAL A 213 -1.70 0.01 -9.53
CA VAL A 213 -1.45 1.28 -8.82
C VAL A 213 0.01 1.67 -8.99
N TYR A 214 0.26 2.84 -9.56
CA TYR A 214 1.62 3.28 -9.86
C TYR A 214 1.82 4.78 -9.92
N HIS A 215 3.08 5.23 -9.90
CA HIS A 215 3.45 6.66 -9.93
C HIS A 215 2.74 7.50 -8.86
N LEU A 216 2.56 6.94 -7.67
CA LEU A 216 2.02 7.69 -6.53
C LEU A 216 3.15 8.31 -5.72
N THR A 217 2.94 9.56 -5.31
CA THR A 217 3.75 10.23 -4.28
C THR A 217 2.90 10.47 -3.05
N ILE A 218 3.22 9.80 -1.95
CA ILE A 218 2.46 9.86 -0.71
C ILE A 218 3.30 10.51 0.39
N ARG A 219 2.75 11.50 1.08
CA ARG A 219 3.44 12.27 2.13
C ARG A 219 2.59 12.46 3.36
N GLY A 220 2.82 11.64 4.37
CA GLY A 220 2.21 11.69 5.69
C GLY A 220 3.13 12.22 6.77
N ALA A 221 2.55 12.37 7.96
CA ALA A 221 3.27 12.75 9.16
C ALA A 221 4.28 11.68 9.58
N ASN A 222 5.29 12.09 10.34
CA ASN A 222 6.21 11.19 11.01
C ASN A 222 5.58 10.59 12.29
N LEU A 223 4.41 9.96 12.15
CA LEU A 223 3.64 9.32 13.22
C LEU A 223 2.94 8.05 12.69
N GLY A 224 2.56 7.14 13.59
CA GLY A 224 1.76 5.96 13.24
C GLY A 224 0.33 6.31 12.82
N SER A 225 -0.34 5.39 12.13
CA SER A 225 -1.66 5.53 11.50
C SER A 225 -1.73 6.56 10.37
N TYR A 226 -0.65 6.66 9.57
CA TYR A 226 -0.55 7.49 8.37
C TYR A 226 -0.16 6.66 7.14
N ASP A 227 -0.69 5.44 7.10
CA ASP A 227 -0.44 4.38 6.12
C ASP A 227 -0.52 4.94 4.68
N GLY A 228 0.38 4.47 3.82
CA GLY A 228 0.47 4.85 2.43
C GLY A 228 -0.63 4.17 1.63
N VAL A 229 -0.39 2.91 1.25
CA VAL A 229 -1.32 2.08 0.48
C VAL A 229 -1.72 0.85 1.29
N ASP A 230 -3.01 0.69 1.56
CA ASP A 230 -3.59 -0.54 2.12
C ASP A 230 -4.41 -1.28 1.06
N VAL A 231 -4.19 -2.59 0.90
CA VAL A 231 -4.89 -3.39 -0.13
C VAL A 231 -5.45 -4.69 0.44
N VAL A 232 -6.74 -4.91 0.21
CA VAL A 232 -7.44 -6.20 0.25
C VAL A 232 -7.84 -6.50 -1.19
N GLY A 233 -7.45 -7.64 -1.77
CA GLY A 233 -7.82 -7.90 -3.16
C GLY A 233 -7.27 -9.17 -3.80
N THR A 234 -7.62 -9.39 -5.06
CA THR A 234 -7.10 -10.50 -5.86
C THR A 234 -6.60 -9.99 -7.22
N ASN A 235 -5.43 -10.49 -7.65
CA ASN A 235 -4.80 -10.09 -8.90
C ASN A 235 -4.53 -8.57 -8.95
N TYR A 236 -3.54 -8.12 -8.18
CA TYR A 236 -3.20 -6.69 -8.14
C TYR A 236 -1.69 -6.44 -8.23
N TRP A 237 -1.34 -5.32 -8.86
CA TRP A 237 0.02 -4.87 -9.10
C TRP A 237 0.21 -3.46 -8.52
N ILE A 238 1.12 -3.31 -7.57
CA ILE A 238 1.46 -2.03 -6.93
C ILE A 238 2.92 -1.74 -7.22
N HIS A 239 3.24 -0.68 -7.95
CA HIS A 239 4.61 -0.43 -8.37
C HIS A 239 4.98 1.03 -8.60
N ASP A 240 6.27 1.36 -8.49
CA ASP A 240 6.79 2.70 -8.79
C ASP A 240 6.10 3.77 -7.91
N ILE A 241 6.09 3.54 -6.58
CA ILE A 241 5.46 4.42 -5.58
C ILE A 241 6.51 4.94 -4.59
N GLU A 242 6.40 6.21 -4.24
CA GLU A 242 7.14 6.83 -3.14
C GLU A 242 6.19 7.07 -1.96
N VAL A 243 6.55 6.59 -0.77
CA VAL A 243 5.83 6.90 0.46
C VAL A 243 6.78 7.49 1.48
N THR A 244 6.37 8.62 2.05
CA THR A 244 6.91 9.16 3.30
C THR A 244 5.83 9.17 4.36
N ASN A 245 6.04 8.48 5.47
CA ASN A 245 5.18 8.53 6.67
C ASN A 245 5.97 7.91 7.85
N ARG A 246 5.29 7.43 8.90
CA ARG A 246 5.90 6.58 9.95
C ARG A 246 5.10 5.32 10.25
N ASP A 247 4.30 4.88 9.29
CA ASP A 247 3.52 3.64 9.36
C ASP A 247 3.72 2.83 8.07
N GLU A 248 2.72 2.13 7.56
CA GLU A 248 2.87 1.28 6.38
C GLU A 248 3.21 2.09 5.12
N CYS A 249 4.24 1.68 4.37
CA CYS A 249 4.47 2.17 3.00
C CYS A 249 3.45 1.49 2.06
N VAL A 250 3.52 0.16 1.92
CA VAL A 250 2.46 -0.65 1.32
C VAL A 250 2.14 -1.84 2.23
N SER A 251 0.86 -2.02 2.57
CA SER A 251 0.38 -3.10 3.42
C SER A 251 -0.61 -4.01 2.69
N VAL A 252 -0.30 -5.30 2.70
CA VAL A 252 -1.18 -6.38 2.24
C VAL A 252 -2.08 -6.79 3.40
N LYS A 253 -3.38 -6.56 3.23
CA LYS A 253 -4.44 -6.90 4.20
C LYS A 253 -5.19 -8.16 3.76
N SER A 254 -5.94 -8.76 4.68
CA SER A 254 -6.68 -10.00 4.44
C SER A 254 -8.14 -9.72 4.10
N PRO A 255 -8.74 -10.44 3.14
CA PRO A 255 -8.12 -11.45 2.28
C PRO A 255 -7.30 -10.85 1.12
N SER A 256 -6.17 -11.46 0.78
CA SER A 256 -5.41 -11.12 -0.43
C SER A 256 -4.86 -12.36 -1.13
N ASN A 257 -4.90 -12.36 -2.47
CA ASN A 257 -4.37 -13.46 -3.27
C ASN A 257 -3.81 -12.96 -4.61
N HIS A 258 -2.66 -13.46 -5.06
CA HIS A 258 -2.04 -13.07 -6.34
C HIS A 258 -1.72 -11.58 -6.41
N ALA A 259 -0.69 -11.19 -5.66
CA ALA A 259 -0.22 -9.81 -5.59
C ALA A 259 1.22 -9.70 -6.06
N LEU A 260 1.51 -8.69 -6.86
CA LEU A 260 2.85 -8.23 -7.17
C LEU A 260 3.03 -6.82 -6.61
N VAL A 261 4.01 -6.64 -5.73
CA VAL A 261 4.36 -5.34 -5.17
C VAL A 261 5.82 -5.08 -5.49
N GLU A 262 6.15 -4.06 -6.25
CA GLU A 262 7.54 -3.84 -6.62
C GLU A 262 7.94 -2.38 -6.73
N ASN A 263 9.23 -2.13 -6.82
CA ASN A 263 9.74 -0.82 -7.20
C ASN A 263 9.28 0.30 -6.26
N LEU A 264 9.46 0.10 -4.94
CA LEU A 264 9.01 1.06 -3.93
C LEU A 264 10.17 1.86 -3.36
N VAL A 265 9.90 3.14 -3.08
CA VAL A 265 10.75 4.02 -2.25
C VAL A 265 9.98 4.38 -0.98
N CYS A 266 10.34 3.72 0.12
CA CYS A 266 9.79 3.94 1.44
C CYS A 266 10.75 4.84 2.23
N ASN A 267 10.53 6.15 2.17
CA ASN A 267 11.38 7.19 2.76
C ASN A 267 10.83 7.58 4.14
N GLN A 268 11.49 7.17 5.23
CA GLN A 268 11.06 7.28 6.64
C GLN A 268 9.90 6.37 7.07
N ALA A 269 9.28 5.64 6.13
CA ALA A 269 8.10 4.84 6.40
C ALA A 269 8.30 3.86 7.57
N GLY A 270 7.26 3.67 8.36
CA GLY A 270 7.28 2.74 9.50
C GLY A 270 7.55 1.32 9.06
N SER A 271 6.93 0.83 7.99
CA SER A 271 7.32 -0.43 7.37
C SER A 271 7.47 -0.26 5.85
N GLY A 272 8.41 -0.99 5.24
CA GLY A 272 8.52 -1.06 3.78
C GLY A 272 7.36 -1.84 3.17
N ILE A 273 7.31 -3.13 3.45
CA ILE A 273 6.15 -3.97 3.13
C ILE A 273 5.63 -4.59 4.42
N SER A 274 4.32 -4.59 4.61
CA SER A 274 3.71 -5.39 5.65
C SER A 274 2.61 -6.34 5.17
N ILE A 275 2.44 -7.41 5.94
CA ILE A 275 1.27 -8.29 5.87
C ILE A 275 0.59 -8.23 7.23
N GLY A 276 -0.64 -7.72 7.28
CA GLY A 276 -1.49 -7.69 8.47
C GLY A 276 -1.91 -6.29 8.95
N SER A 277 -2.36 -6.14 10.20
CA SER A 277 -2.44 -7.18 11.23
C SER A 277 -3.49 -8.24 10.93
N LEU A 278 -3.13 -9.51 11.12
CA LEU A 278 -4.01 -10.64 10.86
C LEU A 278 -4.59 -11.19 12.17
N ASN A 279 -5.88 -11.49 12.17
CA ASN A 279 -6.59 -12.05 13.32
C ASN A 279 -7.27 -13.38 12.94
N VAL A 280 -8.55 -13.57 13.26
CA VAL A 280 -9.32 -14.76 12.87
C VAL A 280 -9.63 -14.76 11.37
N SER A 281 -9.67 -15.96 10.78
CA SER A 281 -10.02 -16.19 9.38
C SER A 281 -9.13 -15.45 8.36
N ALA A 282 -7.85 -15.26 8.69
CA ALA A 282 -6.87 -14.69 7.77
C ALA A 282 -6.71 -15.57 6.51
N SER A 283 -6.60 -14.94 5.35
CA SER A 283 -6.47 -15.64 4.07
C SER A 283 -5.56 -14.84 3.13
N ILE A 284 -4.26 -15.09 3.23
CA ILE A 284 -3.23 -14.47 2.39
C ILE A 284 -2.50 -15.55 1.59
N ALA A 285 -2.45 -15.44 0.27
CA ALA A 285 -1.70 -16.35 -0.58
C ALA A 285 -1.02 -15.66 -1.77
N ASN A 286 0.06 -16.26 -2.28
CA ASN A 286 0.65 -15.91 -3.59
C ASN A 286 1.03 -14.43 -3.69
N ILE A 287 1.85 -13.96 -2.75
CA ILE A 287 2.33 -12.58 -2.67
C ILE A 287 3.78 -12.53 -3.10
N HIS A 288 4.14 -11.61 -3.98
CA HIS A 288 5.52 -11.34 -4.34
C HIS A 288 5.82 -9.86 -4.16
N ALA A 289 6.71 -9.56 -3.23
CA ALA A 289 7.26 -8.22 -3.08
C ALA A 289 8.72 -8.19 -3.55
N ARG A 290 9.09 -7.26 -4.42
CA ARG A 290 10.48 -7.14 -4.88
C ARG A 290 10.97 -5.73 -5.17
N ASN A 291 12.28 -5.52 -5.11
CA ASN A 291 12.90 -4.23 -5.43
C ASN A 291 12.38 -3.10 -4.51
N ILE A 292 12.43 -3.34 -3.20
CA ILE A 292 11.90 -2.41 -2.20
C ILE A 292 13.07 -1.67 -1.55
N SER A 293 13.07 -0.34 -1.62
CA SER A 293 14.07 0.52 -0.98
C SER A 293 13.47 1.20 0.25
N ILE A 294 14.08 1.00 1.41
CA ILE A 294 13.66 1.58 2.69
C ILE A 294 14.79 2.45 3.22
N ILE A 295 14.48 3.71 3.50
CA ILE A 295 15.44 4.68 4.03
C ILE A 295 14.91 5.19 5.36
N GLN A 296 15.66 4.96 6.43
CA GLN A 296 15.39 5.41 7.79
C GLN A 296 14.01 4.97 8.32
N GLY A 297 13.53 3.79 7.91
CA GLY A 297 12.24 3.26 8.34
C GLY A 297 12.27 2.55 9.69
N ASN A 298 11.14 2.00 10.16
CA ASN A 298 11.18 1.09 11.31
C ASN A 298 11.49 -0.34 10.85
N ASN A 299 10.62 -0.97 10.06
CA ASN A 299 10.79 -2.35 9.58
C ASN A 299 11.05 -2.38 8.07
N THR A 300 11.99 -3.20 7.63
CA THR A 300 12.22 -3.43 6.19
C THR A 300 11.08 -4.26 5.60
N ALA A 301 10.67 -5.32 6.30
CA ALA A 301 9.47 -6.09 6.02
C ALA A 301 8.82 -6.55 7.33
N PHE A 302 7.49 -6.52 7.41
CA PHE A 302 6.75 -6.81 8.66
C PHE A 302 5.54 -7.73 8.46
N ILE A 303 5.58 -8.96 8.97
CA ILE A 303 4.39 -9.83 9.04
C ILE A 303 3.87 -9.82 10.48
N LYS A 304 2.66 -9.30 10.68
CA LYS A 304 2.05 -9.13 12.01
C LYS A 304 0.74 -9.86 12.15
N THR A 305 0.65 -10.75 13.14
CA THR A 305 -0.58 -11.49 13.48
C THR A 305 -0.85 -11.39 14.98
N TYR A 306 -2.12 -11.46 15.36
CA TYR A 306 -2.54 -11.44 16.75
C TYR A 306 -2.55 -12.85 17.35
N PRO A 307 -2.27 -12.98 18.65
CA PRO A 307 -2.50 -14.23 19.36
C PRO A 307 -4.00 -14.59 19.32
N GLY A 308 -4.30 -15.89 19.28
CA GLY A 308 -5.65 -16.43 19.03
C GLY A 308 -6.11 -16.34 17.57
N GLY A 309 -5.29 -15.78 16.67
CA GLY A 309 -5.60 -15.70 15.25
C GLY A 309 -5.72 -17.06 14.56
N SER A 310 -6.44 -17.10 13.45
CA SER A 310 -6.71 -18.34 12.69
C SER A 310 -6.69 -18.07 11.19
N GLY A 311 -6.60 -19.12 10.38
CA GLY A 311 -6.40 -19.01 8.93
C GLY A 311 -4.92 -19.11 8.55
N TYR A 312 -4.53 -18.52 7.42
CA TYR A 312 -3.20 -18.73 6.85
C TYR A 312 -2.60 -17.52 6.11
N VAL A 313 -1.26 -17.51 6.09
CA VAL A 313 -0.40 -16.82 5.13
C VAL A 313 0.47 -17.87 4.46
N THR A 314 0.40 -17.97 3.13
CA THR A 314 1.20 -18.95 2.39
C THR A 314 1.71 -18.42 1.06
N ASN A 315 2.76 -19.03 0.52
CA ASN A 315 3.35 -18.69 -0.78
C ASN A 315 3.69 -17.20 -0.91
N VAL A 316 4.54 -16.71 0.00
CA VAL A 316 5.00 -15.32 -0.01
C VAL A 316 6.49 -15.30 -0.36
N THR A 317 6.87 -14.47 -1.33
CA THR A 317 8.28 -14.21 -1.66
C THR A 317 8.58 -12.74 -1.48
N PHE A 318 9.53 -12.41 -0.63
CA PHE A 318 10.14 -11.09 -0.55
C PHE A 318 11.56 -11.20 -1.11
N GLU A 319 11.86 -10.48 -2.18
CA GLU A 319 13.19 -10.49 -2.79
C GLU A 319 13.74 -9.10 -3.11
N ASN A 320 15.07 -8.93 -3.12
CA ASN A 320 15.72 -7.67 -3.51
C ASN A 320 15.28 -6.47 -2.64
N PHE A 321 15.39 -6.62 -1.32
CA PHE A 321 15.12 -5.52 -0.37
C PHE A 321 16.42 -4.80 -0.03
N ARG A 322 16.35 -3.48 0.05
CA ARG A 322 17.47 -2.62 0.44
C ARG A 322 17.05 -1.69 1.55
N SER A 323 17.82 -1.69 2.61
CA SER A 323 17.51 -0.94 3.82
C SER A 323 18.69 -0.06 4.23
N LYS A 324 18.42 1.21 4.51
CA LYS A 324 19.40 2.13 5.08
C LYS A 324 18.89 2.74 6.37
N ALA A 325 19.60 2.51 7.46
CA ALA A 325 19.31 3.03 8.80
C ALA A 325 17.90 2.71 9.30
N SER A 326 17.35 1.55 8.92
CA SER A 326 16.10 1.06 9.50
C SER A 326 16.35 0.40 10.86
N LEU A 327 15.35 0.44 11.74
CA LEU A 327 15.47 -0.13 13.10
C LEU A 327 15.45 -1.67 13.10
N TYR A 328 14.63 -2.25 12.24
CA TYR A 328 14.37 -3.67 12.10
C TYR A 328 14.47 -4.07 10.62
N GLY A 329 14.99 -5.28 10.40
CA GLY A 329 15.05 -5.89 9.10
C GLY A 329 13.74 -6.57 8.76
N LEU A 330 13.77 -7.90 8.74
CA LEU A 330 12.59 -8.75 8.75
C LEU A 330 12.04 -8.88 10.18
N ASP A 331 10.82 -8.41 10.39
CA ASP A 331 10.04 -8.62 11.61
C ASP A 331 8.85 -9.54 11.29
N ILE A 332 8.78 -10.69 11.96
CA ILE A 332 7.65 -11.61 11.90
C ILE A 332 7.18 -11.82 13.33
N ASN A 333 6.06 -11.18 13.64
CA ASN A 333 5.50 -11.14 14.98
C ASN A 333 4.08 -11.73 14.98
N GLN A 334 3.97 -12.98 15.42
CA GLN A 334 2.69 -13.66 15.59
C GLN A 334 1.94 -13.32 16.90
N TYR A 335 2.56 -12.49 17.75
CA TYR A 335 2.01 -12.04 19.03
C TYR A 335 2.03 -10.51 19.08
N TRP A 336 1.56 -9.87 18.00
CA TRP A 336 1.53 -8.41 17.91
C TRP A 336 0.65 -7.81 19.03
N GLN A 337 1.21 -6.85 19.76
CA GLN A 337 0.61 -6.10 20.89
C GLN A 337 0.21 -6.89 22.16
N ASN A 338 0.05 -8.21 22.11
CA ASN A 338 -0.42 -8.99 23.26
C ASN A 338 0.23 -10.38 23.30
N THR A 339 0.18 -11.01 24.48
CA THR A 339 0.50 -12.43 24.71
C THR A 339 -0.57 -13.02 25.63
N PHE A 340 -1.01 -14.25 25.38
CA PHE A 340 -2.02 -14.92 26.22
C PHE A 340 -1.43 -16.16 26.89
N GLU A 341 -1.91 -16.47 28.10
CA GLU A 341 -1.59 -17.70 28.84
C GLU A 341 -2.91 -18.42 29.23
N PRO A 342 -3.14 -19.67 28.79
CA PRO A 342 -2.27 -20.46 27.91
C PRO A 342 -2.21 -19.88 26.48
N ASP A 343 -1.13 -20.21 25.75
CA ASP A 343 -1.00 -19.83 24.34
C ASP A 343 -2.20 -20.34 23.52
N THR A 344 -2.91 -19.41 22.88
CA THR A 344 -4.11 -19.70 22.07
C THR A 344 -3.79 -19.87 20.58
N GLY A 345 -2.51 -19.90 20.20
CA GLY A 345 -2.05 -20.02 18.82
C GLY A 345 -2.08 -18.69 18.06
N ALA A 346 -1.78 -18.74 16.77
CA ALA A 346 -1.83 -17.59 15.87
C ALA A 346 -2.05 -18.06 14.42
N VAL A 347 -2.25 -17.11 13.50
CA VAL A 347 -2.42 -17.37 12.06
C VAL A 347 -1.26 -18.22 11.53
N ALA A 348 -1.57 -19.30 10.81
CA ALA A 348 -0.54 -20.21 10.29
C ALA A 348 0.30 -19.55 9.19
N LEU A 349 1.62 -19.66 9.29
CA LEU A 349 2.57 -19.12 8.32
C LEU A 349 3.32 -20.27 7.62
N SER A 350 3.33 -20.32 6.29
CA SER A 350 3.99 -21.41 5.54
C SER A 350 4.51 -20.94 4.18
N ASN A 351 5.50 -21.63 3.63
CA ASN A 351 6.10 -21.33 2.31
C ASN A 351 6.43 -19.83 2.13
N LEU A 352 7.21 -19.29 3.06
CA LEU A 352 7.73 -17.92 3.01
C LEU A 352 9.19 -17.95 2.53
N VAL A 353 9.51 -17.13 1.54
CA VAL A 353 10.84 -17.02 0.94
C VAL A 353 11.34 -15.58 1.10
N PHE A 354 12.54 -15.42 1.66
CA PHE A 354 13.21 -14.13 1.80
C PHE A 354 14.58 -14.22 1.12
N ARG A 355 14.84 -13.35 0.14
CA ARG A 355 16.04 -13.43 -0.71
C ARG A 355 16.64 -12.05 -0.98
N ASN A 356 17.95 -11.95 -0.96
CA ASN A 356 18.70 -10.76 -1.36
C ASN A 356 18.26 -9.51 -0.57
N PHE A 357 18.41 -9.60 0.76
CA PHE A 357 18.21 -8.46 1.66
C PHE A 357 19.57 -7.81 1.95
N SER A 358 19.70 -6.53 1.58
CA SER A 358 20.87 -5.71 1.88
C SER A 358 20.51 -4.65 2.90
N GLU A 359 21.18 -4.65 4.05
CA GLU A 359 20.87 -3.74 5.15
C GLU A 359 22.11 -2.96 5.56
N SER A 360 21.95 -1.67 5.85
CA SER A 360 23.03 -0.81 6.33
C SER A 360 22.54 0.00 7.53
N GLY A 361 23.37 0.12 8.57
CA GLY A 361 23.02 0.80 9.81
C GLY A 361 24.00 0.48 10.94
N THR A 362 23.84 1.12 12.10
CA THR A 362 24.65 0.81 13.30
C THR A 362 24.24 -0.51 13.96
N SER A 363 22.97 -0.88 13.85
CA SER A 363 22.41 -2.17 14.26
C SER A 363 21.11 -2.42 13.49
N VAL A 364 20.90 -3.64 13.00
CA VAL A 364 19.61 -4.07 12.44
C VAL A 364 19.18 -5.34 13.15
N VAL A 365 17.93 -5.37 13.63
CA VAL A 365 17.38 -6.50 14.38
C VAL A 365 16.38 -7.25 13.50
N ASN A 366 16.66 -8.53 13.26
CA ASN A 366 15.70 -9.46 12.68
C ASN A 366 14.95 -10.18 13.81
N LYS A 367 13.62 -10.09 13.81
CA LYS A 367 12.74 -10.77 14.78
C LYS A 367 11.95 -11.84 14.05
N ILE A 368 12.24 -13.10 14.35
CA ILE A 368 11.61 -14.22 13.67
C ILE A 368 10.99 -15.14 14.72
N SER A 369 9.67 -15.23 14.69
CA SER A 369 8.90 -16.16 15.52
C SER A 369 8.22 -17.22 14.66
N ASN A 370 8.45 -18.50 14.99
CA ASN A 370 7.61 -19.64 14.61
C ASN A 370 7.45 -19.92 13.10
N ILE A 371 8.41 -19.50 12.26
CA ILE A 371 8.39 -19.76 10.81
C ILE A 371 9.51 -20.66 10.34
N PHE A 372 9.23 -21.58 9.41
CA PHE A 372 10.26 -22.37 8.75
C PHE A 372 10.41 -21.94 7.30
N GLY A 373 11.64 -21.78 6.82
CA GLY A 373 11.92 -21.30 5.47
C GLY A 373 13.38 -21.51 5.05
N THR A 374 13.74 -20.91 3.93
CA THR A 374 15.11 -20.88 3.42
C THR A 374 15.55 -19.43 3.31
N GLY A 375 16.57 -19.08 4.09
CA GLY A 375 17.26 -17.81 3.96
C GLY A 375 18.45 -17.91 3.02
N ASP A 376 18.85 -16.81 2.39
CA ASP A 376 20.13 -16.78 1.69
C ASP A 376 21.28 -16.89 2.72
N SER A 377 22.33 -17.63 2.38
CA SER A 377 23.45 -17.90 3.28
C SER A 377 24.50 -16.77 3.28
N SER A 378 24.11 -15.56 2.86
CA SER A 378 25.02 -14.43 2.62
C SER A 378 25.73 -13.97 3.91
N TYR A 379 25.17 -14.32 5.07
CA TYR A 379 25.69 -14.00 6.40
C TYR A 379 26.07 -15.25 7.23
N GLY A 380 26.20 -16.42 6.58
CA GLY A 380 26.47 -17.71 7.24
C GLY A 380 25.27 -18.67 7.24
N THR A 381 25.46 -19.90 7.73
CA THR A 381 24.40 -20.92 7.74
C THR A 381 23.24 -20.53 8.65
N GLY A 382 22.06 -20.32 8.05
CA GLY A 382 20.77 -20.36 8.73
C GLY A 382 20.21 -19.04 9.27
N ASN A 383 20.82 -17.87 8.99
CA ASN A 383 20.34 -16.46 9.13
C ASN A 383 19.15 -16.14 10.07
N GLY A 384 18.97 -16.86 11.16
CA GLY A 384 17.75 -16.87 11.98
C GLY A 384 16.60 -17.76 11.47
N ILE A 385 16.55 -18.14 10.18
CA ILE A 385 15.46 -18.95 9.61
C ILE A 385 15.79 -20.45 9.69
N LYS A 386 15.01 -21.20 10.46
CA LYS A 386 15.12 -22.67 10.51
C LYS A 386 14.51 -23.32 9.26
N SER A 387 15.21 -24.27 8.65
CA SER A 387 14.66 -25.14 7.63
C SER A 387 13.86 -26.30 8.25
N LEU A 388 12.75 -26.69 7.63
CA LEU A 388 11.95 -27.85 8.06
C LEU A 388 12.23 -29.03 7.12
N ALA A 389 12.59 -30.19 7.68
CA ALA A 389 12.78 -31.40 6.90
C ALA A 389 11.46 -31.87 6.26
N ALA A 390 11.53 -32.52 5.11
CA ALA A 390 10.35 -33.08 4.46
C ALA A 390 9.59 -34.01 5.42
N LYS A 391 8.31 -33.72 5.66
CA LYS A 391 7.39 -34.43 6.58
C LYS A 391 7.60 -34.18 8.09
N ALA A 392 8.47 -33.24 8.49
CA ALA A 392 8.54 -32.82 9.89
C ALA A 392 7.39 -31.87 10.24
N SER A 393 6.88 -31.97 11.48
CA SER A 393 5.91 -31.01 12.00
C SER A 393 6.63 -29.75 12.49
N PRO A 394 6.15 -28.54 12.15
CA PRO A 394 6.72 -27.31 12.66
C PRO A 394 6.53 -27.22 14.19
N ALA A 395 7.59 -26.78 14.89
CA ALA A 395 7.55 -26.47 16.32
C ALA A 395 7.88 -24.99 16.55
N PRO A 396 7.24 -24.31 17.52
CA PRO A 396 7.54 -22.92 17.85
C PRO A 396 9.04 -22.70 18.12
N TYR A 397 9.58 -21.59 17.64
CA TYR A 397 10.90 -21.12 18.03
C TYR A 397 11.00 -19.61 17.84
N THR A 398 11.84 -18.97 18.65
CA THR A 398 12.28 -17.60 18.42
C THR A 398 13.77 -17.64 18.13
N SER A 399 14.20 -16.91 17.10
CA SER A 399 15.61 -16.68 16.82
C SER A 399 15.88 -15.18 16.80
N THR A 400 17.07 -14.80 17.25
CA THR A 400 17.60 -13.46 17.07
C THR A 400 18.98 -13.63 16.47
N TYR A 401 19.23 -12.94 15.37
CA TYR A 401 20.51 -12.95 14.68
C TYR A 401 21.00 -11.52 14.55
N THR A 402 22.21 -11.26 15.05
CA THR A 402 22.82 -9.92 15.06
C THR A 402 24.12 -9.96 14.28
N LEU A 403 24.22 -9.11 13.25
CA LEU A 403 25.44 -8.88 12.50
C LEU A 403 26.32 -7.88 13.24
N THR A 404 27.54 -8.28 13.61
CA THR A 404 28.48 -7.44 14.36
C THR A 404 29.64 -6.90 13.52
N ALA A 405 29.76 -7.31 12.26
CA ALA A 405 30.76 -6.83 11.32
C ALA A 405 30.22 -6.81 9.89
N SER A 406 30.68 -5.86 9.07
CA SER A 406 30.35 -5.78 7.64
C SER A 406 30.95 -6.96 6.86
N PRO A 407 30.24 -7.52 5.86
CA PRO A 407 30.82 -8.52 4.97
C PRO A 407 32.05 -7.99 4.22
N THR A 408 33.04 -8.87 3.99
CA THR A 408 34.25 -8.53 3.23
C THR A 408 33.88 -8.06 1.82
N GLY A 409 34.35 -6.87 1.42
CA GLY A 409 34.10 -6.28 0.10
C GLY A 409 32.80 -5.48 -0.01
N TRP A 410 31.96 -5.45 1.04
CA TRP A 410 30.75 -4.64 1.05
C TRP A 410 31.10 -3.16 1.27
N THR A 411 30.53 -2.29 0.43
CA THR A 411 30.65 -0.83 0.55
C THR A 411 29.26 -0.23 0.72
N ALA A 412 29.03 0.46 1.83
CA ALA A 412 27.77 1.17 2.08
C ALA A 412 27.57 2.28 1.03
N PRO A 413 26.43 2.33 0.31
CA PRO A 413 26.19 3.42 -0.62
C PRO A 413 25.99 4.77 0.13
N PRO A 414 26.35 5.92 -0.47
CA PRO A 414 26.14 7.25 0.13
C PRO A 414 24.64 7.54 0.25
N SER A 415 24.18 8.34 1.24
CA SER A 415 22.73 8.64 1.34
C SER A 415 22.25 9.40 0.11
N PRO A 416 21.05 9.09 -0.43
CA PRO A 416 20.50 9.88 -1.53
C PRO A 416 20.33 11.33 -1.08
N THR A 417 20.65 12.28 -1.94
CA THR A 417 20.52 13.73 -1.64
C THR A 417 19.07 14.17 -1.51
N TRP A 418 18.13 13.39 -2.05
CA TRP A 418 16.69 13.62 -1.96
C TRP A 418 16.05 12.97 -0.72
N ALA A 419 16.78 12.10 0.00
CA ALA A 419 16.24 11.41 1.17
C ALA A 419 15.95 12.42 2.28
N LEU A 420 14.82 12.24 2.98
CA LEU A 420 14.46 13.13 4.08
C LEU A 420 15.34 12.85 5.30
N THR A 421 15.50 13.85 6.16
CA THR A 421 16.09 13.67 7.49
C THR A 421 15.25 12.70 8.33
N SER A 422 15.81 12.15 9.40
CA SER A 422 15.15 11.21 10.32
C SER A 422 13.84 11.70 10.95
N THR A 423 13.55 12.98 10.82
CA THR A 423 12.29 13.59 11.26
C THR A 423 11.18 13.51 10.20
N GLY A 424 11.49 13.13 8.96
CA GLY A 424 10.55 13.19 7.83
C GLY A 424 9.94 14.59 7.70
N TYR A 425 8.62 14.65 7.44
CA TYR A 425 7.84 15.89 7.52
C TYR A 425 7.43 16.28 8.95
N GLY A 426 7.95 15.58 9.96
CA GLY A 426 7.69 15.85 11.37
C GLY A 426 6.28 15.47 11.82
N ILE A 427 6.00 15.84 13.07
CA ILE A 427 4.68 15.71 13.71
C ILE A 427 4.01 17.08 13.91
N ALA A 428 4.70 18.16 13.53
CA ALA A 428 4.49 19.54 13.98
C ALA A 428 3.40 20.32 13.22
N ASP A 429 3.16 21.55 13.69
CA ASP A 429 2.02 22.44 13.40
C ASP A 429 2.01 23.11 12.00
N VAL A 430 2.65 22.53 10.99
CA VAL A 430 2.71 23.11 9.64
C VAL A 430 2.18 22.15 8.59
N PRO A 431 1.53 22.66 7.52
CA PRO A 431 1.12 21.84 6.39
C PRO A 431 2.32 21.14 5.73
N ILE A 432 2.14 19.86 5.37
CA ILE A 432 3.12 19.16 4.54
C ILE A 432 3.06 19.74 3.11
N PRO A 433 4.20 20.14 2.50
CA PRO A 433 4.20 20.73 1.18
C PRO A 433 3.74 19.74 0.09
N VAL A 434 2.85 20.20 -0.78
CA VAL A 434 2.26 19.35 -1.82
C VAL A 434 3.25 19.04 -2.94
N TYR A 435 3.90 20.06 -3.50
CA TYR A 435 4.73 19.93 -4.70
C TYR A 435 6.24 20.01 -4.43
N THR A 436 6.66 20.00 -3.16
CA THR A 436 8.09 20.10 -2.79
C THR A 436 8.46 19.07 -1.72
N PRO A 437 9.46 18.21 -1.96
CA PRO A 437 10.26 18.08 -3.18
C PRO A 437 9.39 17.69 -4.40
N ALA A 438 9.96 17.71 -5.60
CA ALA A 438 9.25 17.16 -6.75
C ALA A 438 8.97 15.66 -6.52
N PRO A 439 7.84 15.12 -7.00
CA PRO A 439 7.63 13.66 -7.08
C PRO A 439 8.86 12.95 -7.64
N LEU A 440 9.25 11.84 -7.00
CA LEU A 440 10.29 10.97 -7.55
C LEU A 440 9.77 10.41 -8.88
N TRP A 441 8.72 9.61 -8.83
CA TRP A 441 8.13 8.97 -10.00
C TRP A 441 7.42 10.00 -10.88
N LYS A 442 7.73 9.99 -12.17
CA LYS A 442 7.11 10.84 -13.19
C LYS A 442 6.57 9.96 -14.32
N PRO A 443 5.53 10.41 -15.04
CA PRO A 443 5.18 9.82 -16.32
C PRO A 443 6.40 9.89 -17.24
N GLU A 444 6.97 8.71 -17.56
CA GLU A 444 8.09 8.47 -18.47
C GLU A 444 9.52 8.81 -17.94
N GLY A 445 10.40 7.80 -17.95
CA GLY A 445 11.82 7.98 -18.24
C GLY A 445 12.82 8.16 -17.09
N ASP A 446 12.50 7.75 -15.85
CA ASP A 446 13.44 8.00 -14.73
C ASP A 446 13.66 6.87 -13.70
N HIS A 447 13.26 5.63 -14.00
CA HIS A 447 13.40 4.47 -13.10
C HIS A 447 14.81 4.34 -12.48
N ASP A 448 15.87 4.64 -13.23
CA ASP A 448 17.26 4.53 -12.77
C ASP A 448 17.68 5.60 -11.73
N LYS A 449 16.95 6.72 -11.58
CA LYS A 449 17.25 7.76 -10.57
C LYS A 449 16.50 7.55 -9.24
N HIS A 450 15.55 6.63 -9.20
CA HIS A 450 14.69 6.42 -8.02
C HIS A 450 15.24 5.36 -7.07
N TYR A 451 16.19 4.55 -7.52
CA TYR A 451 16.85 3.57 -6.67
C TYR A 451 18.10 4.15 -6.03
N TRP A 452 18.21 3.90 -4.73
CA TRP A 452 19.46 4.08 -4.01
C TRP A 452 20.46 2.99 -4.46
N GLY A 453 21.29 3.32 -5.45
CA GLY A 453 22.37 2.47 -5.97
C GLY A 453 21.94 1.37 -6.95
N SER A 454 22.89 0.86 -7.74
CA SER A 454 22.73 -0.34 -8.58
C SER A 454 22.80 -1.63 -7.75
N PHE A 455 22.17 -2.71 -8.22
CA PHE A 455 22.24 -4.05 -7.60
C PHE A 455 23.62 -4.66 -7.79
#